data_AF-A0A7Y2BW63-F1
#
_entry.id   AF-A0A7Y2BW63-F1
#
_cell.length_a   1.000
_cell.length_b   1.000
_cell.length_c   1.000
_cell.angle_alpha   90.00
_cell.angle_beta   90.00
_cell.angle_gamma   90.00
#
_symmetry.space_group_name_H-M   'P 1'
#
loop_
_entity.id
_entity.type
_entity.pdbx_description
1 polymer ?
#
loop_
_entity_poly.entity_id
_entity_poly.type
_entity_poly.pdbx_seq_one_letter_code
_entity_poly.pdbx_strand_id
1 'polypeptide(L)'
;MFIQKAINHLKSSPKKLFWIDGLGALCSAFLLAVVLANLESIFGIPSNALYFLATFPIIFSIYDFACYNLIKDNYSSALKCIAGANTIYCVLSIGVAFTHKVSLTKLGWAYLVFEIFIVLTLAYIEFKIATESSLKQY
;
A
#
# COMPACT_ATOMS: atom_id res chain seq x y z
N MET A 1 10.86 -18.25 3.82
CA MET A 1 11.52 -18.69 2.55
C MET A 1 11.01 -17.94 1.32
N PHE A 2 9.70 -17.76 1.13
CA PHE A 2 9.13 -17.05 -0.05
C PHE A 2 9.43 -15.54 -0.10
N ILE A 3 9.20 -14.81 1.00
CA ILE A 3 9.47 -13.35 1.06
C ILE A 3 10.94 -13.05 0.73
N GLN A 4 11.88 -13.85 1.21
CA GLN A 4 13.30 -13.66 0.92
C GLN A 4 13.64 -13.90 -0.56
N LYS A 5 12.99 -14.86 -1.23
CA LYS A 5 13.13 -15.05 -2.68
C LYS A 5 12.58 -13.84 -3.45
N ALA A 6 11.42 -13.33 -3.06
CA ALA A 6 10.83 -12.14 -3.67
C ALA A 6 11.75 -10.92 -3.52
N ILE A 7 12.26 -10.68 -2.31
CA ILE A 7 13.25 -9.62 -2.03
C ILE A 7 14.48 -9.75 -2.93
N ASN A 8 15.07 -10.95 -3.04
CA ASN A 8 16.26 -11.16 -3.85
C ASN A 8 16.00 -10.89 -5.34
N HIS A 9 14.82 -11.24 -5.85
CA HIS A 9 14.46 -10.94 -7.23
C HIS A 9 14.25 -9.45 -7.47
N LEU A 10 13.50 -8.78 -6.59
CA LEU A 10 13.18 -7.35 -6.68
C LEU A 10 14.41 -6.45 -6.46
N LYS A 11 15.40 -6.89 -5.67
CA LYS A 11 16.70 -6.20 -5.51
C LYS A 11 17.45 -5.99 -6.82
N SER A 12 17.28 -6.90 -7.78
CA SER A 12 17.95 -6.80 -9.08
C SER A 12 17.37 -5.68 -9.96
N SER A 13 16.18 -5.19 -9.62
CA SER A 13 15.51 -4.10 -10.34
C SER A 13 14.60 -3.32 -9.38
N PRO A 14 15.16 -2.53 -8.43
CA PRO A 14 14.39 -1.82 -7.41
C PRO A 14 13.32 -0.90 -8.01
N LYS A 15 13.59 -0.38 -9.20
CA LYS A 15 12.67 0.43 -9.98
C LYS A 15 11.33 -0.27 -10.26
N LYS A 16 11.34 -1.58 -10.53
CA LYS A 16 10.11 -2.35 -10.76
C LYS A 16 9.20 -2.39 -9.53
N LEU A 17 9.75 -2.12 -8.33
CA LEU A 17 8.96 -2.10 -7.11
C LEU A 17 7.94 -0.95 -7.12
N PHE A 18 8.34 0.25 -7.55
CA PHE A 18 7.40 1.36 -7.77
C PHE A 18 6.30 0.99 -8.76
N TRP A 19 6.63 0.29 -9.84
CA TRP A 19 5.61 -0.09 -10.82
C TRP A 19 4.59 -1.10 -10.24
N ILE A 20 5.07 -2.04 -9.43
CA ILE A 20 4.22 -3.03 -8.75
C ILE A 20 3.39 -2.37 -7.66
N ASP A 21 3.99 -1.52 -6.81
CA ASP A 21 3.27 -0.80 -5.75
C ASP A 21 2.22 0.11 -6.35
N GLY A 22 2.57 0.92 -7.37
CA GLY A 22 1.63 1.82 -8.02
C GLY A 22 0.42 1.11 -8.64
N LEU A 23 0.60 -0.08 -9.22
CA LEU A 23 -0.52 -0.92 -9.68
C LEU A 23 -1.34 -1.49 -8.52
N GLY A 24 -0.69 -1.90 -7.44
CA GLY A 24 -1.36 -2.35 -6.21
C GLY A 24 -2.17 -1.23 -5.55
N ALA A 25 -1.64 -0.01 -5.51
CA ALA A 25 -2.29 1.18 -5.00
C ALA A 25 -3.48 1.60 -5.87
N LEU A 26 -3.37 1.55 -7.21
CA LEU A 26 -4.52 1.74 -8.11
C LEU A 26 -5.61 0.69 -7.88
N CYS A 27 -5.22 -0.58 -7.71
CA CYS A 27 -6.16 -1.65 -7.40
C CYS A 27 -6.88 -1.38 -6.07
N SER A 28 -6.15 -0.96 -5.05
CA SER A 28 -6.71 -0.60 -3.74
C SER A 28 -7.67 0.59 -3.86
N ALA A 29 -7.29 1.66 -4.58
CA ALA A 29 -8.17 2.80 -4.86
C ALA A 29 -9.47 2.38 -5.56
N PHE A 30 -9.38 1.51 -6.58
CA PHE A 30 -10.54 1.00 -7.30
C PHE A 30 -11.45 0.17 -6.39
N LEU A 31 -10.87 -0.75 -5.62
CA LEU A 31 -11.64 -1.57 -4.68
C LEU A 31 -12.36 -0.72 -3.64
N LEU A 32 -11.67 0.26 -3.03
CA LEU A 32 -12.27 1.12 -2.01
C LEU A 32 -13.34 2.05 -2.58
N ALA A 33 -12.99 2.84 -3.60
CA ALA A 33 -13.86 3.91 -4.10
C ALA A 33 -14.96 3.41 -5.04
N VAL A 34 -14.75 2.32 -5.78
CA VAL A 34 -15.74 1.83 -6.75
C VAL A 34 -16.45 0.61 -6.21
N VAL A 35 -15.72 -0.42 -5.77
CA VAL A 35 -16.35 -1.70 -5.41
C VAL A 35 -17.02 -1.62 -4.04
N LEU A 36 -16.24 -1.37 -2.98
CA LEU A 36 -16.73 -1.42 -1.61
C LEU A 36 -17.71 -0.29 -1.31
N ALA A 37 -17.48 0.91 -1.84
CA ALA A 37 -18.39 2.03 -1.66
C ALA A 37 -19.80 1.74 -2.23
N ASN A 38 -19.89 1.03 -3.36
CA ASN A 38 -21.20 0.61 -3.91
C ASN A 38 -21.79 -0.62 -3.21
N LEU A 39 -21.02 -1.28 -2.35
CA LEU A 39 -21.43 -2.49 -1.62
C LEU A 39 -21.46 -2.25 -0.10
N GLU A 40 -21.72 -1.01 0.34
CA GLU A 40 -21.79 -0.62 1.74
C GLU A 40 -22.75 -1.51 2.55
N SER A 41 -23.89 -1.91 1.99
CA SER A 41 -24.85 -2.81 2.66
C SER A 41 -24.31 -4.23 2.91
N ILE A 42 -23.26 -4.65 2.19
CA ILE A 42 -22.63 -5.97 2.31
C ILE A 42 -21.42 -5.91 3.25
N PHE A 43 -20.57 -4.89 3.10
CA PHE A 43 -19.33 -4.76 3.86
C PHE A 43 -19.51 -4.00 5.19
N GLY A 44 -20.52 -3.15 5.28
CA GLY A 44 -20.83 -2.34 6.47
C GLY A 44 -19.81 -1.24 6.75
N ILE A 45 -18.96 -0.92 5.78
CA ILE A 45 -17.99 0.19 5.85
C ILE A 45 -18.63 1.41 5.18
N PRO A 46 -18.83 2.52 5.89
CA PRO A 46 -19.43 3.71 5.31
C PRO A 46 -18.67 4.23 4.08
N SER A 47 -19.40 4.56 3.01
CA SER A 47 -18.81 4.99 1.74
C SER A 47 -17.92 6.22 1.88
N ASN A 48 -18.28 7.16 2.77
CA ASN A 48 -17.48 8.34 3.04
C ASN A 48 -16.09 7.98 3.64
N ALA A 49 -16.03 6.97 4.50
CA ALA A 49 -14.76 6.48 5.05
C ALA A 49 -13.92 5.78 3.97
N LEU A 50 -14.56 5.02 3.07
CA LEU A 50 -13.89 4.39 1.93
C LEU A 50 -13.35 5.42 0.94
N TYR A 51 -14.11 6.46 0.61
CA TYR A 51 -13.64 7.56 -0.24
C TYR A 51 -12.47 8.29 0.40
N PHE A 52 -12.52 8.54 1.71
CA PHE A 52 -11.40 9.11 2.44
C PHE A 52 -10.15 8.22 2.34
N LEU A 53 -10.26 6.91 2.61
CA LEU A 53 -9.13 5.98 2.48
C LEU A 53 -8.61 5.90 1.05
N ALA A 54 -9.49 5.89 0.04
CA ALA A 54 -9.10 5.79 -1.36
C ALA A 54 -8.25 6.98 -1.85
N THR A 55 -8.31 8.15 -1.18
CA THR A 55 -7.45 9.28 -1.54
C THR A 55 -5.96 8.95 -1.43
N PHE A 56 -5.57 8.12 -0.45
CA PHE A 56 -4.16 7.79 -0.21
C PHE A 56 -3.59 6.87 -1.30
N PRO A 57 -4.19 5.70 -1.64
CA PRO A 57 -3.70 4.87 -2.74
C PRO A 57 -3.71 5.58 -4.11
N ILE A 58 -4.62 6.54 -4.34
CA ILE A 58 -4.56 7.38 -5.55
C ILE A 58 -3.25 8.20 -5.55
N ILE A 59 -2.96 8.91 -4.47
CA ILE A 59 -1.73 9.71 -4.33
C ILE A 59 -0.49 8.82 -4.43
N PHE A 60 -0.50 7.64 -3.79
CA PHE A 60 0.60 6.68 -3.80
C PHE A 60 0.86 6.18 -5.22
N SER A 61 -0.17 5.81 -5.97
CA SER A 61 -0.01 5.38 -7.36
C SER A 61 0.63 6.44 -8.26
N ILE A 62 0.26 7.72 -8.08
CA ILE A 62 0.85 8.85 -8.81
C ILE A 62 2.32 9.00 -8.42
N TYR A 63 2.61 8.96 -7.11
CA TYR A 63 3.97 9.05 -6.59
C TYR A 63 4.86 7.93 -7.15
N ASP A 64 4.37 6.70 -7.15
CA ASP A 64 5.11 5.54 -7.62
C ASP A 64 5.38 5.58 -9.11
N PHE A 65 4.38 5.90 -9.92
CA PHE A 65 4.59 6.03 -11.36
C PHE A 65 5.51 7.21 -11.69
N ALA A 66 5.45 8.30 -10.94
CA ALA A 66 6.41 9.38 -11.06
C ALA A 66 7.83 8.90 -10.72
N CYS A 67 8.01 8.20 -9.60
CA CYS A 67 9.31 7.65 -9.19
C CYS A 67 9.87 6.63 -10.19
N TYR A 68 9.01 5.76 -10.73
CA TYR A 68 9.37 4.80 -11.77
C TYR A 68 9.94 5.47 -13.03
N ASN A 69 9.39 6.61 -13.43
CA ASN A 69 9.82 7.30 -14.64
C ASN A 69 10.99 8.27 -14.39
N LEU A 70 11.03 8.96 -13.25
CA LEU A 70 11.92 10.09 -13.01
C LEU A 70 13.20 9.72 -12.26
N ILE A 71 13.17 8.78 -11.32
CA ILE A 71 14.36 8.42 -10.53
C ILE A 71 15.26 7.57 -11.40
N LYS A 72 16.50 7.99 -11.66
CA LYS A 72 17.48 7.21 -12.42
C LYS A 72 18.44 6.44 -11.52
N ASP A 73 18.81 7.05 -10.39
CA ASP A 73 19.70 6.50 -9.38
C ASP A 73 19.19 6.85 -7.97
N ASN A 74 19.64 6.10 -6.96
CA ASN A 74 19.30 6.29 -5.55
C ASN A 74 17.79 6.15 -5.20
N TYR A 75 17.23 4.97 -5.46
CA TYR A 75 15.85 4.60 -5.12
C TYR A 75 15.56 4.49 -3.61
N SER A 76 16.60 4.46 -2.77
CA SER A 76 16.46 4.17 -1.33
C SER A 76 15.55 5.18 -0.62
N SER A 77 15.77 6.47 -0.82
CA SER A 77 14.98 7.50 -0.10
C SER A 77 13.51 7.47 -0.52
N ALA A 78 13.23 7.28 -1.82
CA ALA A 78 11.86 7.20 -2.34
C ALA A 78 11.15 5.93 -1.83
N LEU A 79 11.83 4.78 -1.82
CA LEU A 79 11.29 3.55 -1.25
C LEU A 79 11.01 3.66 0.25
N LYS A 80 11.85 4.34 1.03
CA LYS A 80 11.57 4.61 2.46
C LYS A 80 10.36 5.53 2.63
N CYS A 81 10.21 6.52 1.76
CA CYS A 81 9.09 7.45 1.78
C CYS A 81 7.77 6.72 1.56
N ILE A 82 7.66 5.92 0.48
CA ILE A 82 6.43 5.19 0.18
C ILE A 82 6.14 4.09 1.21
N ALA A 83 7.14 3.36 1.69
CA ALA A 83 6.97 2.39 2.78
C ALA A 83 6.41 3.05 4.06
N GLY A 84 6.91 4.24 4.40
CA GLY A 84 6.39 5.02 5.53
C GLY A 84 4.94 5.47 5.31
N ALA A 85 4.62 5.96 4.11
CA ALA A 85 3.27 6.37 3.75
C ALA A 85 2.27 5.21 3.78
N ASN A 86 2.64 4.05 3.22
CA ASN A 86 1.86 2.81 3.26
C ASN A 86 1.64 2.32 4.71
N THR A 87 2.63 2.48 5.59
CA THR A 87 2.50 2.16 7.02
C THR A 87 1.50 3.09 7.71
N ILE A 88 1.59 4.40 7.45
CA ILE A 88 0.64 5.39 7.99
C ILE A 88 -0.78 5.11 7.48
N TYR A 89 -0.92 4.80 6.20
CA TYR A 89 -2.20 4.39 5.60
C TYR A 89 -2.80 3.19 6.32
N CYS A 90 -2.02 2.15 6.62
CA CYS A 90 -2.49 1.01 7.40
C CYS A 90 -3.00 1.41 8.79
N VAL A 91 -2.32 2.32 9.48
CA VAL A 91 -2.78 2.87 10.77
C VAL A 91 -4.12 3.60 10.63
N LEU A 92 -4.30 4.39 9.57
CA LEU A 92 -5.56 5.06 9.27
C LEU A 92 -6.69 4.05 8.98
N SER A 93 -6.43 3.01 8.18
CA SER A 93 -7.40 1.95 7.89
C SER A 93 -7.82 1.20 9.15
N ILE A 94 -6.89 0.93 10.07
CA ILE A 94 -7.20 0.38 11.40
C ILE A 94 -8.10 1.35 12.19
N GLY A 95 -7.78 2.64 12.18
CA GLY A 95 -8.59 3.68 12.82
C GLY A 95 -10.03 3.71 12.30
N VAL A 96 -10.23 3.62 10.97
CA VAL A 96 -11.55 3.51 10.34
C VAL A 96 -12.29 2.25 10.80
N ALA A 97 -11.62 1.10 10.82
CA ALA A 97 -12.21 -0.16 11.24
C ALA A 97 -12.75 -0.09 12.68
N PHE A 98 -12.00 0.50 13.61
CA PHE A 98 -12.42 0.63 15.01
C PHE A 98 -13.50 1.71 15.21
N THR A 99 -13.45 2.80 14.45
CA THR A 99 -14.48 3.86 14.51
C THR A 99 -15.84 3.34 14.06
N HIS A 100 -15.85 2.46 13.05
CA HIS A 100 -17.06 1.88 12.48
C HIS A 100 -17.32 0.43 12.90
N LYS A 101 -16.71 -0.04 13.99
CA LYS A 101 -16.76 -1.45 14.42
C LYS A 101 -18.18 -2.04 14.57
N VAL A 102 -19.17 -1.19 14.83
CA VAL A 102 -20.58 -1.59 15.01
C VAL A 102 -21.25 -1.85 13.66
N SER A 103 -20.93 -1.07 12.62
CA SER A 103 -21.51 -1.26 11.28
C SER A 103 -20.76 -2.29 10.46
N LEU A 104 -19.45 -2.47 10.70
CA LEU A 104 -18.61 -3.41 9.95
C LEU A 104 -19.14 -4.85 10.02
N THR A 105 -19.34 -5.45 8.86
CA THR A 105 -19.66 -6.88 8.76
C THR A 105 -18.38 -7.72 8.88
N LYS A 106 -18.54 -9.04 9.02
CA LYS A 106 -17.40 -9.97 8.98
C LYS A 106 -16.60 -9.86 7.68
N LEU A 107 -17.28 -9.57 6.55
CA LEU A 107 -16.64 -9.35 5.26
C LEU A 107 -15.87 -8.04 5.22
N GLY A 108 -16.41 -6.96 5.80
CA GLY A 108 -15.70 -5.69 5.95
C GLY A 108 -14.40 -5.86 6.75
N TRP A 109 -14.46 -6.55 7.89
CA TRP A 109 -13.27 -6.90 8.67
C TRP A 109 -12.27 -7.73 7.88
N ALA A 110 -12.73 -8.78 7.20
CA ALA A 110 -11.86 -9.65 6.41
C ALA A 110 -11.13 -8.88 5.31
N TYR A 111 -11.84 -7.98 4.60
CA TYR A 111 -11.25 -7.14 3.57
C TYR A 111 -10.16 -6.22 4.14
N LEU A 112 -10.47 -5.44 5.19
CA LEU A 112 -9.52 -4.47 5.74
C LEU A 112 -8.27 -5.16 6.32
N VAL A 113 -8.45 -6.28 7.03
CA VAL A 113 -7.32 -7.06 7.57
C VAL A 113 -6.44 -7.60 6.44
N PHE A 114 -7.05 -8.09 5.36
CA PHE A 114 -6.32 -8.61 4.21
C PHE A 114 -5.56 -7.51 3.46
N GLU A 115 -6.19 -6.37 3.24
CA GLU A 115 -5.55 -5.18 2.64
C GLU A 115 -4.36 -4.72 3.49
N ILE A 116 -4.56 -4.52 4.80
CA ILE A 116 -3.49 -4.13 5.73
C ILE A 116 -2.33 -5.13 5.69
N PHE A 117 -2.62 -6.43 5.69
CA PHE A 117 -1.58 -7.46 5.64
C PHE A 117 -0.73 -7.38 4.35
N ILE A 118 -1.38 -7.21 3.20
CA ILE A 118 -0.68 -7.05 1.91
C ILE A 118 0.18 -5.79 1.92
N VAL A 119 -0.41 -4.65 2.29
CA VAL A 119 0.28 -3.35 2.25
C VAL A 119 1.45 -3.31 3.23
N LEU A 120 1.31 -3.82 4.45
CA LEU A 120 2.42 -3.92 5.40
C LEU A 120 3.53 -4.87 4.92
N THR A 121 3.16 -5.97 4.25
CA THR A 121 4.15 -6.89 3.68
C THR A 121 4.96 -6.19 2.59
N LEU A 122 4.31 -5.39 1.73
CA LEU A 122 4.97 -4.64 0.68
C LEU A 122 5.85 -3.52 1.26
N ALA A 123 5.33 -2.73 2.20
CA ALA A 123 6.07 -1.70 2.92
C ALA A 123 7.33 -2.26 3.60
N TYR A 124 7.23 -3.45 4.20
CA TYR A 124 8.40 -4.14 4.77
C TYR A 124 9.46 -4.49 3.70
N ILE A 125 9.02 -5.01 2.54
CA ILE A 125 9.93 -5.33 1.43
C ILE A 125 10.63 -4.06 0.92
N GLU A 126 9.89 -2.98 0.72
CA GLU A 126 10.39 -1.68 0.29
C GLU A 126 11.43 -1.12 1.26
N PHE A 127 11.09 -1.08 2.55
CA PHE A 127 11.99 -0.58 3.59
C PHE A 127 13.29 -1.40 3.66
N LYS A 128 13.18 -2.73 3.54
CA LYS A 128 14.33 -3.63 3.54
C LYS A 128 15.23 -3.42 2.33
N ILE A 129 14.66 -3.36 1.12
CA ILE A 129 15.43 -3.12 -0.12
C ILE A 129 16.09 -1.74 -0.08
N ALA A 130 15.38 -0.73 0.40
CA ALA A 130 15.90 0.62 0.52
C ALA A 130 17.11 0.70 1.47
N THR A 131 17.00 0.10 2.65
CA THR A 131 18.06 0.12 3.67
C THR A 131 19.32 -0.58 3.18
N GLU A 132 19.18 -1.74 2.55
CA GLU A 132 20.33 -2.46 1.97
C GLU A 132 20.98 -1.71 0.79
N SER A 133 20.18 -0.97 0.02
CA SER A 133 20.70 -0.15 -1.09
C SER A 133 21.46 1.07 -0.59
N SER A 134 21.01 1.72 0.50
CA SER A 134 21.74 2.84 1.12
C SER A 134 23.09 2.43 1.69
N LEU A 135 23.25 1.18 2.15
CA LEU A 135 24.52 0.69 2.71
C LEU A 135 25.58 0.38 1.64
N LYS A 136 25.21 0.24 0.36
CA LYS A 136 26.14 -0.02 -0.75
C LYS A 136 26.68 1.25 -1.41
N GLN A 137 26.12 2.41 -1.08
CA GLN A 137 26.50 3.72 -1.64
C GLN A 137 27.55 4.45 -0.79
N TYR A 138 27.93 3.88 0.37
CA TYR A 138 29.02 4.32 1.24
C TYR A 138 30.08 3.22 1.31
#